data_AF-A0A1V0UR87-F1
#
_entry.id   AF-A0A1V0UR87-F1
#
_cell.length_a   1.000
_cell.length_b   1.000
_cell.length_c   1.000
_cell.angle_alpha   90.00
_cell.angle_beta   90.00
_cell.angle_gamma   90.00
#
_symmetry.space_group_name_H-M   'P 1'
#
loop_
_entity.id
_entity.type
_entity.pdbx_description
1 polymer ?
#
loop_
_entity_poly.entity_id
_entity_poly.type
_entity_poly.pdbx_seq_one_letter_code
_entity_poly.pdbx_strand_id
1 'polypeptide(L)'
;MVKEQADIWGEDGHDHSYLTIKELSEFDWNQETAQARWETPYRHVQWTESLKDCVDTFYTWSIPKLIELADGDLESVRIVFWFDN
;
A
#
# COMPACT_ATOMS: atom_id res chain seq x y z
N MET A 1 -15.96 0.63 -13.77
CA MET A 1 -15.13 1.25 -14.82
C MET A 1 -13.64 1.02 -14.59
N VAL A 2 -13.09 1.18 -13.37
CA VAL A 2 -11.64 0.97 -13.10
C VAL A 2 -11.18 -0.49 -13.24
N LYS A 3 -12.00 -1.47 -12.83
CA LYS A 3 -11.61 -2.90 -12.85
C LYS A 3 -11.46 -3.46 -14.27
N GLU A 4 -12.43 -3.23 -15.15
CA GLU A 4 -12.36 -3.68 -16.55
C GLU A 4 -11.17 -3.07 -17.29
N GLN A 5 -10.85 -1.80 -17.04
CA GLN A 5 -9.69 -1.18 -17.66
C GLN A 5 -8.39 -1.78 -17.15
N ALA A 6 -8.20 -1.95 -15.84
CA ALA A 6 -6.98 -2.53 -15.31
C ALA A 6 -6.83 -4.03 -15.66
N ASP A 7 -7.92 -4.79 -15.81
CA ASP A 7 -7.88 -6.17 -16.32
C ASP A 7 -7.43 -6.26 -17.79
N ILE A 8 -7.67 -5.21 -18.61
CA ILE A 8 -7.16 -5.12 -20.00
C ILE A 8 -5.63 -4.95 -20.03
N TRP A 9 -5.06 -4.23 -19.05
CA TRP A 9 -3.60 -4.06 -18.98
C TRP A 9 -2.90 -5.30 -18.38
N GLY A 10 -3.59 -6.10 -17.56
CA GLY A 10 -3.06 -7.35 -17.00
C GLY A 10 -2.71 -8.45 -18.02
N GLU A 11 -2.97 -8.25 -19.32
CA GLU A 11 -2.44 -9.11 -20.38
C GLU A 11 -0.92 -8.98 -20.57
N ASP A 12 -0.28 -7.95 -19.99
CA ASP A 12 1.17 -7.72 -20.05
C ASP A 12 1.99 -8.49 -19.00
N GLY A 13 1.35 -9.20 -18.07
CA GLY A 13 2.01 -10.00 -17.04
C GLY A 13 2.41 -9.24 -15.77
N HIS A 14 1.90 -8.03 -15.57
CA HIS A 14 2.14 -7.25 -14.35
C HIS A 14 1.11 -7.56 -13.23
N ASP A 15 1.63 -7.82 -12.04
CA ASP A 15 0.96 -7.98 -10.74
C ASP A 15 0.04 -6.80 -10.35
N HIS A 16 -1.28 -6.99 -10.17
CA HIS A 16 -2.17 -5.94 -9.63
C HIS A 16 -2.99 -6.38 -8.43
N SER A 17 -3.10 -5.50 -7.44
CA SER A 17 -4.02 -5.65 -6.30
C SER A 17 -5.01 -4.51 -6.25
N TYR A 18 -6.30 -4.85 -6.07
CA TYR A 18 -7.39 -3.91 -5.87
C TYR A 18 -7.83 -3.96 -4.41
N LEU A 19 -7.64 -2.86 -3.68
CA LEU A 19 -8.07 -2.76 -2.29
C LEU A 19 -9.08 -1.64 -2.12
N THR A 20 -10.17 -1.90 -1.41
CA THR A 20 -11.15 -0.87 -1.01
C THR A 20 -10.59 -0.04 0.14
N ILE A 21 -11.16 1.15 0.35
CA ILE A 21 -10.74 1.99 1.47
C ILE A 21 -11.14 1.37 2.81
N LYS A 22 -12.20 0.57 2.82
CA LYS A 22 -12.56 -0.23 4.00
C LYS A 22 -11.45 -1.21 4.36
N GLU A 23 -10.97 -1.99 3.40
CA GLU A 23 -9.87 -2.96 3.63
C GLU A 23 -8.61 -2.26 4.14
N LEU A 24 -8.26 -1.09 3.58
CA LEU A 24 -7.12 -0.29 4.05
C LEU A 24 -7.31 0.30 5.44
N SER A 25 -8.54 0.70 5.80
CA SER A 25 -8.87 1.28 7.09
C SER A 25 -8.91 0.23 8.22
N GLU A 26 -9.28 -1.01 7.90
CA GLU A 26 -9.37 -2.12 8.85
C GLU A 26 -8.03 -2.85 9.01
N PHE A 27 -7.08 -2.63 8.10
CA PHE A 27 -5.74 -3.23 8.16
C PHE A 27 -4.95 -2.75 9.39
N ASP A 28 -4.32 -3.68 10.11
CA ASP A 28 -3.48 -3.33 11.27
C ASP A 28 -2.11 -2.80 10.83
N TRP A 29 -2.01 -1.48 10.75
CA TRP A 29 -0.78 -0.78 10.40
C TRP A 29 0.26 -0.70 11.53
N ASN A 30 -0.08 -1.13 12.75
CA ASN A 30 0.86 -1.15 13.87
C ASN A 30 1.71 -2.42 13.91
N GLN A 31 1.44 -3.38 13.03
CA GLN A 31 2.29 -4.56 12.86
C GLN A 31 3.74 -4.14 12.62
N GLU A 32 4.66 -4.82 13.28
CA GLU A 32 6.09 -4.58 13.15
C GLU A 32 6.68 -5.42 12.01
N THR A 33 7.58 -4.80 11.24
CA THR A 33 8.35 -5.45 10.19
C THR A 33 9.84 -5.31 10.45
N ALA A 34 10.59 -6.37 10.14
CA ALA A 34 12.04 -6.38 10.25
C ALA A 34 12.65 -5.71 9.03
N GLN A 35 13.45 -4.69 9.26
CA GLN A 35 14.15 -3.94 8.24
C GLN A 35 15.63 -4.14 8.35
N ALA A 36 16.29 -4.06 7.20
CA ALA A 36 17.71 -4.27 7.12
C ALA A 36 18.30 -3.45 5.99
N ARG A 37 19.44 -2.80 6.26
CA ARG A 37 20.21 -2.10 5.24
C ARG A 37 21.70 -2.37 5.40
N TRP A 38 22.37 -2.38 4.27
CA TRP A 38 23.83 -2.29 4.22
C TRP A 38 24.23 -0.82 4.23
N GLU A 39 24.92 -0.38 5.29
CA GLU A 39 25.52 0.97 5.30
C GLU A 39 26.89 0.96 4.63
N THR A 40 27.63 -0.14 4.76
CA THR A 40 28.91 -0.40 4.11
C THR A 40 29.01 -1.90 3.80
N PRO A 41 29.97 -2.36 2.97
CA PRO A 41 30.13 -3.78 2.66
C PRO A 41 30.33 -4.70 3.88
N TYR A 42 30.72 -4.14 5.03
CA TYR A 42 30.99 -4.90 6.26
C TYR A 42 30.07 -4.50 7.42
N ARG A 43 29.10 -3.59 7.19
CA ARG A 43 28.17 -3.12 8.22
C ARG A 43 26.74 -3.29 7.76
N HIS A 44 26.12 -4.34 8.30
CA HIS A 44 24.69 -4.61 8.20
C HIS A 44 24.00 -4.00 9.42
N VAL A 45 22.99 -3.18 9.21
CA VAL A 45 22.17 -2.60 10.28
C VAL A 45 20.76 -3.17 10.14
N GLN A 46 20.21 -3.64 11.25
CA GLN A 46 18.86 -4.18 11.33
C GLN A 46 18.09 -3.45 12.42
N TRP A 47 16.83 -3.16 12.14
CA TRP A 47 15.91 -2.56 13.10
C TRP A 47 14.50 -3.06 12.84
N THR A 48 13.62 -2.80 13.79
CA THR A 48 12.20 -3.07 13.68
C THR A 48 11.48 -1.73 13.55
N GLU A 49 10.51 -1.64 12.65
CA GLU A 49 9.62 -0.49 12.53
C GLU A 49 8.19 -0.94 12.23
N SER A 50 7.21 -0.10 12.54
CA SER A 50 5.82 -0.41 12.25
C SER A 50 5.50 -0.19 10.76
N LEU A 51 4.50 -0.90 10.23
CA LEU A 51 4.11 -0.75 8.83
C LEU A 51 3.69 0.68 8.48
N LYS A 52 2.98 1.39 9.37
CA LYS A 52 2.64 2.81 9.16
C LYS A 52 3.88 3.70 9.05
N ASP A 53 4.93 3.43 9.81
CA ASP A 53 6.17 4.22 9.77
C ASP A 53 6.95 3.90 8.49
N CYS A 54 6.95 2.63 8.08
CA CYS A 54 7.61 2.16 6.87
C CYS A 54 7.02 2.79 5.59
N VAL A 55 5.70 2.97 5.52
CA VAL A 55 5.02 3.58 4.36
C VAL A 55 4.80 5.10 4.51
N ASP A 56 5.04 5.63 5.71
CA ASP A 56 5.07 7.05 6.07
C ASP A 56 3.93 7.89 5.45
N THR A 57 4.23 8.66 4.39
CA THR A 57 3.33 9.59 3.73
C THR A 57 2.09 8.89 3.16
N PHE A 58 2.22 7.62 2.75
CA PHE A 58 1.07 6.84 2.31
C PHE A 58 0.04 6.68 3.43
N TYR A 59 0.49 6.33 4.64
CA TYR A 59 -0.39 6.18 5.79
C TYR A 59 -0.88 7.54 6.31
N THR A 60 0.01 8.52 6.44
CA THR A 60 -0.30 9.81 7.08
C THR A 60 -1.08 10.78 6.18
N TRP A 61 -1.01 10.64 4.86
CA TRP A 61 -1.67 11.54 3.92
C TRP A 61 -2.58 10.83 2.92
N SER A 62 -2.10 9.77 2.25
CA SER A 62 -2.89 9.13 1.19
C SER A 62 -4.14 8.44 1.73
N ILE A 63 -4.03 7.62 2.78
CA ILE A 63 -5.19 6.93 3.37
C ILE A 63 -6.27 7.92 3.85
N PRO A 64 -5.96 8.97 4.64
CA PRO A 64 -6.94 9.98 5.01
C PRO A 64 -7.62 10.64 3.81
N LYS A 65 -6.88 10.98 2.75
CA LYS A 65 -7.46 11.59 1.55
C LYS A 65 -8.40 10.66 0.79
N LEU A 66 -8.10 9.37 0.78
CA LEU A 66 -8.97 8.36 0.18
C LEU A 66 -10.24 8.16 1.01
N ILE A 67 -10.16 8.23 2.34
CA ILE A 67 -11.32 8.21 3.25
C ILE A 67 -12.19 9.45 3.03
N GLU A 68 -11.60 10.64 2.90
CA GLU A 68 -12.33 11.86 2.55
C GLU A 68 -13.05 11.72 1.20
N LEU A 69 -12.37 11.15 0.20
CA LEU A 69 -12.95 10.95 -1.14
C LEU A 69 -14.12 9.97 -1.15
N ALA A 70 -14.09 8.97 -0.26
CA ALA A 70 -15.15 7.97 -0.14
C ALA A 70 -16.47 8.55 0.41
N ASP A 71 -16.45 9.74 1.03
CA ASP A 71 -17.62 10.46 1.55
C ASP A 71 -18.60 9.58 2.34
N GLY A 72 -18.05 8.72 3.20
CA GLY A 72 -18.80 7.78 4.04
C GLY A 72 -19.10 6.40 3.42
N ASP A 73 -18.91 6.22 2.11
CA ASP A 73 -18.98 4.91 1.44
C ASP A 73 -17.58 4.36 1.13
N LEU A 74 -16.98 3.68 2.12
CA LEU A 74 -15.62 3.14 2.02
C LEU A 74 -15.45 2.02 0.97
N GLU A 75 -16.54 1.49 0.41
CA GLU A 75 -16.53 0.48 -0.66
C GLU A 75 -16.59 1.10 -2.07
N SER A 76 -16.91 2.40 -2.16
CA SER A 76 -17.03 3.14 -3.41
C SER A 76 -15.67 3.43 -4.06
N VAL A 77 -14.63 3.62 -3.25
CA VAL A 77 -13.28 3.97 -3.68
C VAL A 77 -12.36 2.75 -3.60
N ARG A 78 -11.53 2.56 -4.62
CA ARG A 78 -10.50 1.50 -4.69
C ARG A 78 -9.16 2.11 -5.08
N ILE A 79 -8.09 1.61 -4.49
CA ILE A 79 -6.72 1.85 -4.94
C ILE A 79 -6.23 0.64 -5.72
N VAL A 80 -5.39 0.90 -6.73
CA VAL A 80 -4.72 -0.14 -7.51
C VAL A 80 -3.23 -0.02 -7.27
N PHE A 81 -2.60 -1.09 -6.78
CA PHE A 81 -1.16 -1.21 -6.70
C PHE A 81 -0.65 -1.95 -7.93
N TRP A 82 0.29 -1.32 -8.64
CA TRP A 82 0.98 -1.88 -9.79
C TRP A 82 2.34 -2.39 -9.31
N PHE A 83 2.59 -3.68 -9.54
CA PHE A 83 3.86 -4.30 -9.24
C PHE A 83 4.55 -4.62 -10.57
N ASP A 84 5.70 -4.00 -10.78
CA ASP A 84 6.59 -4.33 -11.87
C ASP A 84 7.43 -5.55 -11.44
N ASN A 85 7.42 -6.61 -12.26
CA ASN A 85 8.14 -7.87 -12.00
C ASN A 85 9.54 -7.84 -12.63
#